data_AF-A0A1W9PKD4-F1
#
_entry.id   AF-A0A1W9PKD4-F1
#
_cell.length_a   1.000
_cell.length_b   1.000
_cell.length_c   1.000
_cell.angle_alpha   90.00
_cell.angle_beta   90.00
_cell.angle_gamma   90.00
#
_symmetry.space_group_name_H-M   'P 1'
#
loop_
_entity.id
_entity.type
_entity.pdbx_description
1 polymer ?
#
loop_
_entity_poly.entity_id
_entity_poly.type
_entity_poly.pdbx_seq_one_letter_code
_entity_poly.pdbx_strand_id
1 'polypeptide(L)'
;MLLKQKEFLGGGTVLLLFAAFLILFFQQTDPGKKGNSYSVRFVRENVSITIAPGLAEVSGCYFMNNAMTSTRPVPLYYPFPVSSTSTFPDSIAVFLISPQGQKTISFRIAADRQGIYFSIFLFPQSTTEFQVYYRQRIEGKFVRYILRSTRIWGYPLQEAKFVIRVPKSVEKVRFSLQPDLKTVEKNCIVYQIIRRNFLPKEDLLIWWQ
;
A
#
# COMPACT_ATOMS: atom_id res chain seq x y z
N MET A 1 -2.76 -26.06 39.59
CA MET A 1 -2.01 -25.34 40.65
C MET A 1 -0.91 -24.56 39.92
N LEU A 2 -1.14 -23.40 39.29
CA LEU A 2 -1.62 -22.08 39.73
C LEU A 2 -0.70 -21.40 40.76
N LEU A 3 -0.35 -20.15 40.42
CA LEU A 3 0.51 -19.13 41.07
C LEU A 3 1.99 -19.11 40.60
N LYS A 4 2.60 -17.98 40.25
CA LYS A 4 2.16 -16.58 40.32
C LYS A 4 2.97 -15.66 39.39
N GLN A 5 2.21 -14.74 38.81
CA GLN A 5 2.54 -13.49 38.14
C GLN A 5 3.47 -12.60 39.00
N LYS A 6 4.46 -11.96 38.37
CA LYS A 6 5.08 -10.73 38.86
C LYS A 6 5.21 -9.76 37.69
N GLU A 7 4.24 -8.86 37.63
CA GLU A 7 4.35 -7.60 36.91
C GLU A 7 5.31 -6.67 37.67
N PHE A 8 6.17 -5.98 36.93
CA PHE A 8 6.72 -4.71 37.38
C PHE A 8 6.60 -3.74 36.21
N LEU A 9 5.54 -2.93 36.24
CA LEU A 9 5.35 -1.77 35.38
C LEU A 9 6.33 -0.67 35.81
N GLY A 10 7.04 -0.10 34.83
CA GLY A 10 7.84 1.10 35.02
C GLY A 10 8.25 1.69 33.69
N GLY A 11 7.42 2.58 33.14
CA GLY A 11 7.85 3.61 32.21
C GLY A 11 7.74 3.29 30.72
N GLY A 12 6.56 3.56 30.15
CA GLY A 12 6.45 4.03 28.78
C GLY A 12 6.76 3.01 27.69
N THR A 13 5.90 2.00 27.54
CA THR A 13 5.73 1.33 26.26
C THR A 13 5.20 2.36 25.26
N VAL A 14 6.08 3.10 24.59
CA VAL A 14 5.73 3.72 23.31
C VAL A 14 5.60 2.56 22.34
N LEU A 15 4.42 1.94 22.36
CA LEU A 15 3.98 1.05 21.31
C LEU A 15 3.83 1.94 20.07
N LEU A 16 4.89 2.05 19.28
CA LEU A 16 4.90 2.69 17.97
C LEU A 16 4.01 1.85 17.04
N LEU A 17 2.69 1.95 17.23
CA LEU A 17 1.67 1.54 16.28
C LEU A 17 1.66 2.53 15.12
N PHE A 18 2.74 2.56 14.33
CA PHE A 18 2.70 3.19 13.01
C PHE A 18 2.01 2.21 12.05
N ALA A 19 0.71 2.09 12.21
CA ALA A 19 -0.15 1.53 11.19
C ALA A 19 -0.16 2.53 10.03
N ALA A 20 0.44 2.12 8.93
CA ALA A 20 0.38 2.80 7.66
C ALA A 20 -1.08 2.85 7.18
N PHE A 21 -1.55 4.02 6.77
CA PHE A 21 -2.95 4.25 6.47
C PHE A 21 -3.15 4.78 5.06
N LEU A 22 -4.04 4.17 4.26
CA LEU A 22 -4.71 4.90 3.18
C LEU A 22 -6.02 5.45 3.76
N ILE A 23 -5.96 6.55 4.51
CA ILE A 23 -7.14 7.14 5.18
C ILE A 23 -7.87 8.08 4.21
N LEU A 24 -9.17 7.84 4.07
CA LEU A 24 -10.14 8.89 3.77
C LEU A 24 -10.46 9.65 5.05
N PHE A 25 -10.26 10.96 5.06
CA PHE A 25 -10.87 11.80 6.10
C PHE A 25 -12.37 11.90 5.82
N PHE A 26 -13.16 11.02 6.42
CA PHE A 26 -14.57 11.30 6.68
C PHE A 26 -14.73 11.63 8.15
N GLN A 27 -15.33 12.78 8.46
CA GLN A 27 -16.09 12.89 9.70
C GLN A 27 -17.16 11.80 9.64
N GLN A 28 -17.05 10.78 10.50
CA GLN A 28 -18.09 9.77 10.66
C GLN A 28 -19.38 10.46 11.09
N THR A 29 -20.36 10.55 10.18
CA THR A 29 -21.74 10.76 10.58
C THR A 29 -22.42 9.41 10.77
N ASP A 30 -22.67 9.12 12.04
CA ASP A 30 -23.75 8.32 12.62
C ASP A 30 -23.71 6.76 12.57
N PRO A 31 -23.65 6.06 13.73
CA PRO A 31 -23.72 4.60 13.82
C PRO A 31 -25.12 3.99 13.62
N GLY A 32 -26.13 4.79 13.27
CA GLY A 32 -27.54 4.37 13.29
C GLY A 32 -28.20 4.00 11.95
N LYS A 33 -27.57 4.22 10.79
CA LYS A 33 -28.22 3.96 9.48
C LYS A 33 -27.85 2.59 8.91
N LYS A 34 -28.77 1.62 9.03
CA LYS A 34 -28.78 0.39 8.21
C LYS A 34 -29.10 0.75 6.75
N GLY A 35 -28.05 1.06 5.99
CA GLY A 35 -28.14 1.37 4.57
C GLY A 35 -26.86 2.00 4.04
N ASN A 36 -25.68 1.43 4.30
CA ASN A 36 -24.43 1.98 3.79
C ASN A 36 -24.24 1.60 2.31
N SER A 37 -24.88 2.38 1.43
CA SER A 37 -24.40 2.51 0.05
C SER A 37 -23.07 3.27 0.10
N TYR A 38 -21.96 2.56 0.25
CA TYR A 38 -20.64 3.16 0.09
C TYR A 38 -20.48 3.52 -1.38
N SER A 39 -20.60 4.82 -1.65
CA SER A 39 -20.52 5.41 -2.98
C SER A 39 -19.13 5.28 -3.61
N VAL A 40 -18.08 5.16 -2.80
CA VAL A 40 -16.70 5.04 -3.25
C VAL A 40 -16.15 3.68 -2.83
N ARG A 41 -15.48 2.98 -3.76
CA ARG A 41 -14.88 1.66 -3.48
C ARG A 41 -13.48 1.56 -4.06
N PHE A 42 -12.51 1.16 -3.26
CA PHE A 42 -11.20 0.73 -3.74
C PHE A 42 -11.30 -0.73 -4.19
N VAL A 43 -11.16 -0.99 -5.49
CA VAL A 43 -11.55 -2.29 -6.08
C VAL A 43 -10.39 -3.12 -6.59
N ARG A 44 -9.29 -2.49 -6.99
CA ARG A 44 -8.14 -3.19 -7.56
C ARG A 44 -6.84 -2.46 -7.31
N GLU A 45 -5.76 -3.21 -7.18
CA GLU A 45 -4.39 -2.69 -7.25
C GLU A 45 -3.48 -3.55 -8.11
N ASN A 46 -2.58 -2.89 -8.84
CA ASN A 46 -1.50 -3.49 -9.60
C ASN A 46 -0.20 -2.85 -9.16
N VAL A 47 0.65 -3.61 -8.49
CA VAL A 47 1.86 -3.11 -7.84
C VAL A 47 3.08 -3.77 -8.46
N SER A 48 4.02 -2.96 -8.93
CA SER A 48 5.35 -3.41 -9.33
C SER A 48 6.35 -3.00 -8.26
N ILE A 49 7.18 -3.94 -7.82
CA ILE A 49 8.27 -3.72 -6.87
C ILE A 49 9.56 -4.19 -7.54
N THR A 50 10.53 -3.29 -7.67
CA THR A 50 11.87 -3.63 -8.16
C THR A 50 12.84 -3.46 -7.01
N ILE A 51 13.55 -4.54 -6.68
CA ILE A 51 14.62 -4.54 -5.69
C ILE A 51 15.94 -4.34 -6.43
N ALA A 52 16.78 -3.45 -5.92
CA ALA A 52 18.15 -3.25 -6.36
C ALA A 52 19.07 -3.12 -5.13
N PRO A 53 20.40 -3.18 -5.28
CA PRO A 53 21.30 -3.00 -4.14
C PRO A 53 21.03 -1.68 -3.40
N GLY A 54 20.61 -1.79 -2.13
CA GLY A 54 20.31 -0.64 -1.26
C GLY A 54 19.03 0.14 -1.61
N LEU A 55 18.19 -0.36 -2.52
CA LEU A 55 17.07 0.39 -3.08
C LEU A 55 15.84 -0.49 -3.33
N ALA A 56 14.66 0.06 -3.04
CA ALA A 56 13.38 -0.43 -3.55
C ALA A 56 12.70 0.65 -4.38
N GLU A 57 12.24 0.28 -5.57
CA GLU A 57 11.37 1.10 -6.40
C GLU A 57 9.99 0.46 -6.46
N VAL A 58 8.96 1.26 -6.22
CA VAL A 58 7.58 0.79 -6.17
C VAL A 58 6.71 1.65 -7.06
N SER A 59 5.89 1.00 -7.87
CA SER A 59 4.87 1.63 -8.70
C SER A 59 3.56 0.91 -8.48
N GLY A 60 2.63 1.55 -7.76
CA GLY A 60 1.27 1.04 -7.56
C GLY A 60 0.28 1.79 -8.44
N CYS A 61 -0.50 1.06 -9.24
CA CYS A 61 -1.70 1.56 -9.91
C CYS A 61 -2.93 1.10 -9.11
N TYR A 62 -3.82 2.04 -8.82
CA TYR A 62 -4.96 1.87 -7.92
C TYR A 62 -6.24 2.26 -8.62
N PHE A 63 -7.28 1.46 -8.41
CA PHE A 63 -8.57 1.62 -9.08
C PHE A 63 -9.66 1.88 -8.07
N MET A 64 -10.30 3.05 -8.17
CA MET A 64 -11.37 3.46 -7.28
C MET A 64 -12.65 3.74 -8.06
N ASN A 65 -13.73 3.08 -7.66
CA ASN A 65 -15.04 3.26 -8.27
C ASN A 65 -15.82 4.34 -7.52
N ASN A 66 -16.54 5.16 -8.28
CA ASN A 66 -17.58 6.04 -7.76
C ASN A 66 -18.93 5.62 -8.35
N ALA A 67 -19.81 5.08 -7.50
CA ALA A 67 -21.15 4.65 -7.87
C ALA A 67 -22.15 5.83 -7.92
N MET A 68 -21.74 7.04 -7.54
CA MET A 68 -22.62 8.22 -7.58
C MET A 68 -22.74 8.79 -8.98
N THR A 69 -23.79 9.59 -9.17
CA THR A 69 -24.02 10.39 -10.38
C THR A 69 -23.26 11.73 -10.38
N SER A 70 -22.52 12.04 -9.31
CA SER A 70 -21.77 13.29 -9.16
C SER A 70 -20.26 13.06 -9.06
N THR A 71 -19.47 13.93 -9.65
CA THR A 71 -18.01 14.00 -9.41
C THR A 71 -17.75 14.37 -7.96
N ARG A 72 -16.75 13.74 -7.34
CA ARG A 72 -16.30 14.12 -5.99
C ARG A 72 -14.78 14.15 -5.87
N PRO A 73 -14.21 15.20 -5.25
CA PRO A 73 -12.83 15.14 -4.81
C PRO A 73 -12.72 14.18 -3.62
N VAL A 74 -11.66 13.38 -3.63
CA VAL A 74 -11.39 12.39 -2.59
C VAL A 74 -9.97 12.62 -2.06
N PRO A 75 -9.83 13.12 -0.81
CA PRO A 75 -8.54 13.27 -0.18
C PRO A 75 -8.00 11.90 0.21
N LEU A 76 -6.76 11.61 -0.16
CA LEU A 76 -6.07 10.35 0.11
C LEU A 76 -4.79 10.63 0.89
N TYR A 77 -4.57 9.83 1.93
CA TYR A 77 -3.26 9.64 2.53
C TYR A 77 -2.59 8.42 1.90
N TYR A 78 -1.31 8.49 1.54
CA TYR A 78 -0.54 7.36 1.05
C TYR A 78 0.66 7.12 1.96
N PRO A 79 0.70 5.99 2.67
CA PRO A 79 1.76 5.73 3.63
C PRO A 79 2.96 5.07 2.97
N PHE A 80 4.15 5.39 3.46
CA PHE A 80 5.38 4.70 3.10
C PHE A 80 5.84 3.80 4.26
N PRO A 81 6.49 2.66 3.97
CA PRO A 81 6.98 1.72 4.98
C PRO A 81 8.29 2.25 5.59
N VAL A 82 8.25 3.43 6.21
CA VAL A 82 9.42 4.06 6.82
C VAL A 82 9.75 3.40 8.16
N SER A 83 11.02 3.09 8.36
CA SER A 83 11.56 2.43 9.55
C SER A 83 13.03 2.78 9.73
N SER A 84 13.69 2.20 10.74
CA SER A 84 15.14 2.32 10.91
C SER A 84 15.96 1.73 9.74
N THR A 85 15.35 0.86 8.92
CA THR A 85 16.01 0.20 7.78
C THR A 85 15.43 0.65 6.43
N SER A 86 14.49 1.59 6.43
CA SER A 86 13.81 2.05 5.22
C SER A 86 13.52 3.54 5.36
N THR A 87 14.30 4.36 4.66
CA THR A 87 14.23 5.83 4.77
C THR A 87 12.94 6.38 4.15
N PHE A 88 12.56 7.63 4.42
CA PHE A 88 11.51 8.26 3.61
C PHE A 88 11.91 8.30 2.12
N PRO A 89 11.01 8.05 1.15
CA PRO A 89 11.37 8.02 -0.26
C PRO A 89 12.08 9.30 -0.73
N ASP A 90 13.12 9.13 -1.55
CA ASP A 90 13.87 10.27 -2.13
C ASP A 90 13.26 10.76 -3.45
N SER A 91 12.38 9.97 -4.04
CA SER A 91 11.64 10.30 -5.26
C SER A 91 10.21 9.82 -5.10
N ILE A 92 9.24 10.70 -5.36
CA ILE A 92 7.81 10.41 -5.27
C ILE A 92 7.11 11.08 -6.46
N ALA A 93 6.24 10.35 -7.14
CA ALA A 93 5.37 10.90 -8.15
C ALA A 93 3.96 10.31 -8.03
N VAL A 94 2.95 11.14 -8.25
CA VAL A 94 1.54 10.74 -8.25
C VAL A 94 0.93 11.15 -9.59
N PHE A 95 0.22 10.24 -10.23
CA PHE A 95 -0.39 10.47 -11.53
C PHE A 95 -1.85 10.06 -11.53
N LEU A 96 -2.69 10.87 -12.16
CA LEU A 96 -4.00 10.45 -12.65
C LEU A 96 -3.79 9.76 -14.00
N ILE A 97 -4.34 8.56 -14.16
CA ILE A 97 -4.23 7.80 -15.41
C ILE A 97 -5.53 7.91 -16.20
N SER A 98 -5.42 8.20 -17.48
CA SER A 98 -6.55 8.34 -18.40
C SER A 98 -6.19 7.80 -19.79
N PRO A 99 -7.17 7.54 -20.67
CA PRO A 99 -6.90 7.15 -22.05
C PRO A 99 -6.05 8.16 -22.83
N GLN A 100 -6.07 9.44 -22.44
CA GLN A 100 -5.31 10.53 -23.05
C GLN A 100 -3.86 10.62 -22.51
N GLY A 101 -3.50 9.76 -21.55
CA GLY A 101 -2.19 9.74 -20.90
C GLY A 101 -2.27 10.00 -19.40
N GLN A 102 -1.11 10.32 -18.83
CA GLN A 102 -0.95 10.55 -17.39
C GLN A 102 -0.88 12.05 -17.08
N LYS A 103 -1.53 12.47 -16.00
CA LYS A 103 -1.47 13.84 -15.47
C LYS A 103 -0.90 13.82 -14.05
N THR A 104 0.15 14.60 -13.80
CA THR A 104 0.74 14.71 -12.46
C THR A 104 -0.25 15.31 -11.47
N ILE A 105 -0.30 14.73 -10.27
CA ILE A 105 -1.06 15.21 -9.13
C ILE A 105 -0.08 15.77 -8.09
N SER A 106 -0.33 16.98 -7.63
CA SER A 106 0.44 17.58 -6.54
C SER A 106 0.09 16.90 -5.20
N PHE A 107 1.10 16.76 -4.35
CA PHE A 107 0.94 16.17 -3.03
C PHE A 107 1.62 17.02 -1.96
N ARG A 108 1.27 16.79 -0.70
CA ARG A 108 1.93 17.36 0.48
C ARG A 108 2.53 16.24 1.31
N ILE A 109 3.78 16.40 1.74
CA ILE A 109 4.41 15.44 2.66
C ILE A 109 3.75 15.58 4.05
N ALA A 110 3.44 14.45 4.69
CA ALA A 110 2.92 14.44 6.05
C ALA A 110 3.99 14.95 7.04
N ALA A 111 3.56 15.63 8.10
CA ALA A 111 4.49 16.25 9.07
C ALA A 111 5.41 15.23 9.75
N ASP A 112 4.94 14.01 9.95
CA ASP A 112 5.69 12.89 10.52
C ASP A 112 6.64 12.20 9.53
N ARG A 113 6.61 12.61 8.25
CA ARG A 113 7.30 11.96 7.14
C ARG A 113 7.03 10.47 7.05
N GLN A 114 5.79 10.04 7.31
CA GLN A 114 5.35 8.65 7.13
C GLN A 114 4.54 8.44 5.84
N GLY A 115 4.27 9.50 5.09
CA GLY A 115 3.45 9.43 3.89
C GLY A 115 3.26 10.77 3.20
N ILE A 116 2.33 10.79 2.24
CA ILE A 116 1.90 11.99 1.52
C ILE A 116 0.38 12.11 1.49
N TYR A 117 -0.11 13.33 1.38
CA TYR A 117 -1.51 13.65 1.14
C TYR A 117 -1.70 14.20 -0.27
N PHE A 118 -2.69 13.71 -1.00
CA PHE A 118 -3.12 14.25 -2.29
C PHE A 118 -4.61 14.06 -2.49
N SER A 119 -5.18 14.63 -3.54
CA SER A 119 -6.59 14.45 -3.87
C SER A 119 -6.74 13.95 -5.30
N ILE A 120 -7.67 13.02 -5.49
CA ILE A 120 -8.11 12.60 -6.82
C ILE A 120 -9.56 13.02 -7.05
N PHE A 121 -9.96 13.19 -8.30
CA PHE A 121 -11.36 13.35 -8.65
C PHE A 121 -11.92 11.99 -9.07
N LEU A 122 -12.98 11.56 -8.41
CA LEU A 122 -13.75 10.41 -8.86
C LEU A 122 -14.90 10.89 -9.73
N PHE A 123 -14.95 10.41 -10.97
CA PHE A 123 -16.00 10.79 -11.91
C PHE A 123 -17.27 9.94 -11.69
N PRO A 124 -18.45 10.42 -12.10
CA PRO A 124 -19.70 9.70 -11.93
C PRO A 124 -19.67 8.32 -12.57
N GLN A 125 -20.20 7.33 -11.86
CA GLN A 125 -20.45 5.97 -12.36
C GLN A 125 -19.26 5.33 -13.10
N SER A 126 -18.04 5.64 -12.65
CA SER A 126 -16.82 5.23 -13.32
C SER A 126 -15.75 4.77 -12.34
N THR A 127 -14.69 4.20 -12.91
CA THR A 127 -13.46 3.85 -12.22
C THR A 127 -12.39 4.90 -12.53
N THR A 128 -11.88 5.56 -11.49
CA THR A 128 -10.69 6.39 -11.59
C THR A 128 -9.47 5.51 -11.33
N GLU A 129 -8.48 5.60 -12.21
CA GLU A 129 -7.16 5.01 -12.02
C GLU A 129 -6.16 6.11 -11.63
N PHE A 130 -5.35 5.84 -10.62
CA PHE A 130 -4.21 6.67 -10.28
C PHE A 130 -3.00 5.81 -9.96
N GLN A 131 -1.81 6.37 -10.17
CA GLN A 131 -0.54 5.72 -9.93
C GLN A 131 0.23 6.48 -8.85
N VAL A 132 0.86 5.75 -7.94
CA VAL A 132 1.87 6.27 -7.03
C VAL A 132 3.17 5.54 -7.30
N TYR A 133 4.18 6.30 -7.70
CA TYR A 133 5.56 5.84 -7.81
C TYR A 133 6.36 6.39 -6.64
N TYR A 134 7.24 5.56 -6.07
CA TYR A 134 8.27 6.01 -5.17
C TYR A 134 9.53 5.18 -5.24
N ARG A 135 10.65 5.81 -4.90
CA ARG A 135 11.95 5.17 -4.72
C ARG A 135 12.44 5.41 -3.30
N GLN A 136 12.80 4.33 -2.63
CA GLN A 136 13.14 4.32 -1.21
C GLN A 136 14.47 3.61 -1.00
N ARG A 137 15.39 4.23 -0.25
CA ARG A 137 16.59 3.52 0.19
C ARG A 137 16.21 2.52 1.28
N ILE A 138 16.73 1.32 1.13
CA ILE A 138 16.55 0.21 2.06
C ILE A 138 17.92 -0.25 2.56
N GLU A 139 17.99 -0.56 3.84
CA GLU A 139 19.14 -1.15 4.50
C GLU A 139 18.79 -2.58 4.91
N GLY A 140 19.73 -3.49 4.73
CA GLY A 140 19.53 -4.90 5.03
C GLY A 140 18.85 -5.69 3.90
N LYS A 141 18.18 -6.78 4.27
CA LYS A 141 17.70 -7.82 3.35
C LYS A 141 16.18 -8.00 3.38
N PHE A 142 15.47 -6.87 3.46
CA PHE A 142 14.03 -6.84 3.72
C PHE A 142 13.35 -5.66 3.01
N VAL A 143 12.18 -5.91 2.42
CA VAL A 143 11.26 -4.91 1.88
C VAL A 143 9.85 -5.21 2.40
N ARG A 144 9.14 -4.15 2.82
CA ARG A 144 7.74 -4.21 3.24
C ARG A 144 6.90 -3.39 2.29
N TYR A 145 5.77 -3.94 1.87
CA TYR A 145 4.71 -3.24 1.17
C TYR A 145 3.42 -3.32 1.99
N ILE A 146 2.86 -2.16 2.34
CA ILE A 146 1.71 -2.05 3.23
C ILE A 146 0.44 -2.52 2.51
N LEU A 147 -0.24 -3.52 3.06
CA LEU A 147 -1.50 -4.05 2.55
C LEU A 147 -2.61 -4.04 3.60
N ARG A 148 -2.29 -4.21 4.88
CA ARG A 148 -3.29 -4.34 5.95
C ARG A 148 -4.23 -3.13 6.04
N SER A 149 -3.76 -1.96 5.63
CA SER A 149 -4.51 -0.70 5.62
C SER A 149 -5.73 -0.72 4.68
N THR A 150 -5.71 -1.58 3.66
CA THR A 150 -6.81 -1.70 2.69
C THR A 150 -8.12 -2.18 3.33
N ARG A 151 -8.07 -2.83 4.50
CA ARG A 151 -9.25 -3.26 5.26
C ARG A 151 -10.19 -2.12 5.65
N ILE A 152 -9.68 -0.90 5.77
CA ILE A 152 -10.45 0.28 6.18
C ILE A 152 -11.52 0.62 5.15
N TRP A 153 -11.29 0.24 3.89
CA TRP A 153 -12.28 0.39 2.82
C TRP A 153 -13.49 -0.52 2.97
N GLY A 154 -13.47 -1.46 3.93
CA GLY A 154 -14.63 -2.26 4.34
C GLY A 154 -14.99 -3.40 3.37
N TYR A 155 -14.28 -3.54 2.26
CA TYR A 155 -14.54 -4.55 1.23
C TYR A 155 -13.25 -5.22 0.77
N PRO A 156 -13.29 -6.52 0.42
CA PRO A 156 -12.19 -7.16 -0.27
C PRO A 156 -11.93 -6.50 -1.63
N LEU A 157 -10.66 -6.41 -2.01
CA LEU A 157 -10.28 -6.07 -3.38
C LEU A 157 -10.80 -7.15 -4.32
N GLN A 158 -11.37 -6.74 -5.45
CA GLN A 158 -11.75 -7.69 -6.50
C GLN A 158 -10.52 -8.43 -7.00
N GLU A 159 -9.42 -7.70 -7.20
CA GLU A 159 -8.13 -8.23 -7.60
C GLU A 159 -6.97 -7.40 -7.02
N ALA A 160 -5.91 -8.07 -6.59
CA ALA A 160 -4.63 -7.47 -6.28
C ALA A 160 -3.54 -8.23 -7.00
N LYS A 161 -2.72 -7.53 -7.80
CA LYS A 161 -1.60 -8.10 -8.52
C LYS A 161 -0.30 -7.46 -8.06
N PHE A 162 0.69 -8.28 -7.73
CA PHE A 162 2.04 -7.85 -7.38
C PHE A 162 3.03 -8.48 -8.35
N VAL A 163 3.91 -7.67 -8.92
CA VAL A 163 5.03 -8.10 -9.75
C VAL A 163 6.31 -7.66 -9.07
N ILE A 164 7.10 -8.62 -8.58
CA ILE A 164 8.32 -8.36 -7.83
C ILE A 164 9.50 -8.77 -8.69
N ARG A 165 10.38 -7.82 -9.01
CA ARG A 165 11.62 -8.04 -9.74
C ARG A 165 12.79 -8.00 -8.77
N VAL A 166 13.56 -9.07 -8.75
CA VAL A 166 14.70 -9.23 -7.83
C VAL A 166 15.96 -9.57 -8.64
N PRO A 167 17.11 -8.93 -8.42
CA PRO A 167 18.34 -9.24 -9.15
C PRO A 167 18.76 -10.69 -8.92
N LYS A 168 19.35 -11.34 -9.92
CA LYS A 168 19.83 -12.73 -9.76
C LYS A 168 20.89 -12.91 -8.68
N SER A 169 21.60 -11.84 -8.33
CA SER A 169 22.60 -11.81 -7.24
C SER A 169 21.98 -11.88 -5.84
N VAL A 170 20.66 -11.72 -5.72
CA VAL A 170 19.95 -11.81 -4.44
C VAL A 170 19.45 -13.24 -4.26
N GLU A 171 20.00 -13.93 -3.28
CA GLU A 171 19.76 -15.36 -3.07
C GLU A 171 18.68 -15.62 -2.02
N LYS A 172 18.04 -16.80 -2.09
CA LYS A 172 17.11 -17.31 -1.07
C LYS A 172 15.98 -16.33 -0.70
N VAL A 173 15.42 -15.68 -1.73
CA VAL A 173 14.27 -14.76 -1.59
C VAL A 173 13.05 -15.50 -1.05
N ARG A 174 12.37 -14.91 -0.08
CA ARG A 174 11.15 -15.40 0.57
C ARG A 174 10.10 -14.29 0.66
N PHE A 175 8.85 -14.69 0.80
CA PHE A 175 7.68 -13.81 0.77
C PHE A 175 6.68 -14.17 1.87
N SER A 176 5.99 -13.19 2.44
CA SER A 176 4.85 -13.45 3.34
C SER A 176 3.65 -13.97 2.55
N LEU A 177 3.49 -13.50 1.31
CA LEU A 177 2.51 -14.00 0.36
C LEU A 177 3.21 -14.85 -0.70
N GLN A 178 2.86 -16.14 -0.76
CA GLN A 178 3.47 -17.08 -1.70
C GLN A 178 3.27 -16.62 -3.17
N PRO A 179 4.34 -16.53 -3.98
CA PRO A 179 4.24 -16.29 -5.41
C PRO A 179 3.51 -17.41 -6.15
N ASP A 180 2.64 -17.02 -7.09
CA ASP A 180 1.94 -17.95 -7.97
C ASP A 180 2.77 -18.30 -9.21
N LEU A 181 3.63 -17.37 -9.66
CA LEU A 181 4.55 -17.58 -10.77
C LEU A 181 5.95 -17.07 -10.44
N LYS A 182 6.96 -17.80 -10.92
CA LYS A 182 8.35 -17.40 -10.93
C LYS A 182 8.91 -17.52 -12.34
N THR A 183 9.46 -16.43 -12.87
CA THR A 183 10.08 -16.37 -14.20
C THR A 183 11.52 -15.90 -14.06
N VAL A 184 12.44 -16.54 -14.77
CA VAL A 184 13.85 -16.12 -14.82
C VAL A 184 14.04 -15.30 -16.09
N GLU A 185 14.40 -14.02 -15.94
CA GLU A 185 14.75 -13.13 -17.05
C GLU A 185 16.28 -12.99 -17.15
N LYS A 186 16.79 -12.20 -18.10
CA LYS A 186 18.25 -12.05 -18.34
C LYS A 186 19.00 -11.65 -17.05
N ASN A 187 18.53 -10.61 -16.37
CA ASN A 187 19.24 -10.00 -15.22
C ASN A 187 18.49 -10.12 -13.88
N CYS A 188 17.25 -10.59 -13.88
CA CYS A 188 16.43 -10.66 -12.68
C CYS A 188 15.57 -11.94 -12.63
N ILE A 189 15.01 -12.20 -11.47
CA ILE A 189 13.94 -13.16 -11.25
C ILE A 189 12.67 -12.35 -10.99
N VAL A 190 11.60 -12.69 -11.70
CA VAL A 190 10.30 -12.05 -11.57
C VAL A 190 9.34 -12.99 -10.86
N TYR A 191 8.76 -12.51 -9.77
CA TYR A 191 7.73 -13.20 -9.01
C TYR A 191 6.40 -12.50 -9.23
N GLN A 192 5.34 -13.26 -9.48
CA GLN A 192 4.00 -12.71 -9.58
C GLN A 192 3.12 -13.30 -8.49
N ILE A 193 2.37 -12.43 -7.82
CA ILE A 193 1.35 -12.76 -6.83
C ILE A 193 0.03 -12.16 -7.33
N ILE A 194 -1.00 -12.98 -7.45
CA ILE A 194 -2.35 -12.60 -7.86
C ILE A 194 -3.32 -13.08 -6.77
N ARG A 195 -4.12 -12.17 -6.25
CA ARG A 195 -5.17 -12.46 -5.27
C ARG A 195 -6.50 -11.91 -5.78
N ARG A 196 -7.57 -12.69 -5.63
CA ARG A 196 -8.94 -12.29 -5.97
C ARG A 196 -9.82 -12.33 -4.73
N ASN A 197 -10.81 -11.45 -4.65
CA ASN A 197 -11.64 -11.27 -3.44
C ASN A 197 -10.77 -11.13 -2.18
N PHE A 198 -9.77 -10.27 -2.26
CA PHE A 198 -8.62 -10.22 -1.37
C PHE A 198 -8.81 -9.20 -0.25
N LEU A 199 -8.83 -9.69 0.99
CA LEU A 199 -8.82 -8.86 2.20
C LEU A 199 -7.55 -9.16 3.00
N PRO A 200 -6.42 -8.46 2.75
CA PRO A 200 -5.11 -8.82 3.28
C PRO A 200 -5.10 -8.88 4.80
N LYS A 201 -4.60 -9.98 5.37
CA LYS A 201 -4.41 -10.14 6.84
C LYS A 201 -3.05 -9.61 7.30
N GLU A 202 -2.10 -9.55 6.38
CA GLU A 202 -0.72 -9.17 6.60
C GLU A 202 -0.23 -8.27 5.46
N ASP A 203 0.90 -7.63 5.68
CA ASP A 203 1.60 -6.86 4.64
C ASP A 203 2.38 -7.81 3.74
N LEU A 204 2.69 -7.37 2.51
CA LEU A 204 3.61 -8.10 1.65
C LEU A 204 5.03 -7.83 2.14
N LEU A 205 5.66 -8.85 2.70
CA LEU A 205 7.04 -8.84 3.17
C LEU A 205 7.88 -9.64 2.19
N ILE A 206 9.06 -9.11 1.83
CA ILE A 206 10.03 -9.74 0.93
C ILE A 206 11.36 -9.73 1.66
N TRP A 207 12.03 -10.87 1.81
CA TRP A 207 13.32 -10.94 2.49
C TRP A 207 14.26 -11.97 1.86
N TRP A 208 15.57 -11.84 2.09
CA TRP A 208 16.60 -12.67 1.45
C TRP A 208 17.84 -12.88 2.32
N GLN A 209 18.76 -13.73 1.85
CA GLN A 209 20.04 -14.02 2.51
C GLN A 209 21.23 -13.61 1.65
#